data_AF-A0A9W7L5B9-F1
#
_entry.id   AF-A0A9W7L5B9-F1
#
_cell.length_a   1.000
_cell.length_b   1.000
_cell.length_c   1.000
_cell.angle_alpha   90.00
_cell.angle_beta   90.00
_cell.angle_gamma   90.00
#
_symmetry.space_group_name_H-M   'P 1'
#
loop_
_entity.id
_entity.type
_entity.pdbx_description
1 polymer ?
#
loop_
_entity_poly.entity_id
_entity_poly.type
_entity_poly.pdbx_seq_one_letter_code
_entity_poly.pdbx_strand_id
1 'polypeptide(L)'
;MDKALNTLLRPVAGFYQRQVAKSLASYGLNYEDCMIEKNEVQEALYLAPNDIMVGRNRRIKRAMDLSFKKKNLATYAPELAKAAEDQAYQFQISETVQKIRDRDEERELLHKGW
;
A
#
# COMPACT_ATOMS: atom_id res chain seq x y z
N MET A 1 -3.94 -9.83 22.62
CA MET A 1 -4.94 -8.77 22.38
C MET A 1 -6.28 -9.24 22.89
N ASP A 2 -6.92 -8.49 23.77
CA ASP A 2 -8.17 -8.89 24.42
C ASP A 2 -9.31 -9.09 23.42
N LYS A 3 -10.04 -10.20 23.56
CA LYS A 3 -11.17 -10.57 22.70
C LYS A 3 -12.26 -9.49 22.67
N ALA A 4 -12.42 -8.76 23.77
CA ALA A 4 -13.32 -7.62 23.91
C ALA A 4 -12.87 -6.41 23.07
N LEU A 5 -11.58 -6.06 23.11
CA LEU A 5 -10.99 -4.99 22.29
C LEU A 5 -11.16 -5.29 20.80
N ASN A 6 -10.90 -6.52 20.38
CA ASN A 6 -11.06 -6.93 18.98
C ASN A 6 -12.53 -6.85 18.50
N THR A 7 -13.49 -7.17 19.37
CA THR A 7 -14.92 -7.05 19.03
C THR A 7 -15.33 -5.60 18.79
N LEU A 8 -14.80 -4.67 19.58
CA LEU A 8 -15.07 -3.23 19.45
C LEU A 8 -14.32 -2.58 18.28
N LEU A 9 -13.05 -2.95 18.07
CA LEU A 9 -12.20 -2.30 17.06
C LEU A 9 -12.51 -2.77 15.63
N ARG A 10 -12.99 -3.99 15.44
CA ARG A 10 -13.28 -4.55 14.11
C ARG A 10 -14.23 -3.70 13.24
N PRO A 11 -15.40 -3.24 13.73
CA PRO A 11 -16.27 -2.37 12.92
C PRO A 11 -15.64 -1.00 12.64
N VAL A 12 -14.92 -0.43 13.61
CA VAL A 12 -14.22 0.85 13.45
C VAL A 12 -13.11 0.73 12.41
N ALA A 13 -12.33 -0.34 12.46
CA ALA A 13 -11.28 -0.64 11.49
C ALA A 13 -11.86 -0.82 10.08
N GLY A 14 -12.99 -1.54 9.94
CA GLY A 14 -13.67 -1.70 8.65
C GLY A 14 -14.18 -0.37 8.07
N PHE A 15 -14.71 0.52 8.91
CA PHE A 15 -15.10 1.86 8.47
C PHE A 15 -13.91 2.69 8.01
N TYR A 16 -12.83 2.70 8.80
CA TYR A 16 -11.58 3.38 8.45
C TYR A 16 -11.00 2.85 7.13
N GLN A 17 -10.95 1.53 6.97
CA GLN A 17 -10.45 0.87 5.77
C GLN A 17 -11.23 1.31 4.52
N ARG A 18 -12.57 1.36 4.58
CA ARG A 18 -13.38 1.85 3.45
C ARG A 18 -13.09 3.33 3.13
N GLN A 19 -12.94 4.16 4.15
CA GLN A 19 -12.66 5.58 3.95
C GLN A 19 -11.28 5.81 3.31
N VAL A 20 -10.27 5.03 3.71
CA VAL A 20 -8.94 5.04 3.10
C VAL A 20 -8.99 4.56 1.66
N ALA A 21 -9.68 3.44 1.37
CA ALA A 21 -9.86 2.95 0.00
C ALA A 21 -10.48 4.00 -0.92
N LYS A 22 -11.56 4.67 -0.47
CA LYS A 22 -12.21 5.74 -1.21
C LYS A 22 -11.28 6.93 -1.47
N SER A 23 -10.46 7.29 -0.49
CA SER A 23 -9.46 8.35 -0.63
C SER A 23 -8.39 7.97 -1.66
N LEU A 24 -7.86 6.75 -1.60
CA LEU A 24 -6.86 6.25 -2.55
C LEU A 24 -7.43 6.15 -3.97
N ALA A 25 -8.66 5.67 -4.11
CA ALA A 25 -9.39 5.58 -5.37
C ALA A 25 -9.57 6.94 -6.06
N SER A 26 -9.70 8.03 -5.29
CA SER A 26 -9.78 9.39 -5.84
C SER A 26 -8.52 9.79 -6.62
N TYR A 27 -7.37 9.19 -6.32
CA TYR A 27 -6.10 9.36 -7.06
C TYR A 27 -5.73 8.13 -7.91
N GLY A 28 -6.47 7.04 -7.79
CA GLY A 28 -6.16 5.75 -8.41
C GLY A 28 -4.88 5.11 -7.87
N LEU A 29 -4.63 5.25 -6.58
CA LEU A 29 -3.50 4.62 -5.89
C LEU A 29 -3.93 3.31 -5.22
N ASN A 30 -2.98 2.39 -5.07
CA ASN A 30 -3.10 1.27 -4.14
C ASN A 30 -2.45 1.64 -2.81
N TYR A 31 -2.81 0.93 -1.74
CA TYR A 31 -2.29 1.20 -0.39
C TYR A 31 -0.75 1.11 -0.32
N GLU A 32 -0.16 0.13 -1.01
CA GLU A 32 1.30 -0.05 -1.07
C GLU A 32 2.03 1.08 -1.81
N ASP A 33 1.34 1.83 -2.67
CA ASP A 33 1.92 2.99 -3.36
C ASP A 33 2.22 4.15 -2.37
N CYS A 34 1.58 4.16 -1.21
CA CYS A 34 1.78 5.16 -0.15
C CYS A 34 2.83 4.74 0.90
N MET A 35 3.46 3.56 0.76
CA MET A 35 4.52 3.14 1.67
C MET A 35 5.74 4.04 1.56
N ILE A 36 6.32 4.40 2.70
CA ILE A 36 7.60 5.12 2.75
C ILE A 36 8.70 4.16 2.29
N GLU A 37 9.44 4.56 1.26
CA GLU A 37 10.51 3.76 0.65
C GLU A 37 11.78 3.73 1.52
N LYS A 38 11.67 3.08 2.69
CA LYS A 38 12.80 2.67 3.51
C LYS A 38 13.60 1.54 2.83
N ASN A 39 14.73 1.15 3.40
CA ASN A 39 15.63 0.13 2.84
C ASN A 39 14.89 -1.17 2.45
N GLU A 40 14.02 -1.69 3.32
CA GLU A 40 13.30 -2.93 3.08
C GLU A 40 12.28 -2.82 1.94
N VAL A 41 11.67 -1.64 1.78
CA VAL A 41 10.69 -1.37 0.71
C VAL A 41 11.42 -1.16 -0.62
N GLN A 42 12.56 -0.46 -0.60
CA GLN A 42 13.39 -0.26 -1.79
C GLN A 42 13.93 -1.59 -2.32
N GLU A 43 14.42 -2.46 -1.44
CA GLU A 43 14.86 -3.80 -1.82
C GLU A 43 13.69 -4.65 -2.34
N ALA A 44 12.52 -4.62 -1.69
CA ALA A 44 11.33 -5.33 -2.18
C ALA A 44 10.89 -4.83 -3.57
N LEU A 45 10.95 -3.52 -3.83
CA LEU A 45 10.65 -2.93 -5.13
C LEU A 45 11.68 -3.30 -6.19
N TYR A 46 12.96 -3.40 -5.82
CA TYR A 46 14.03 -3.84 -6.72
C TYR A 46 13.86 -5.31 -7.15
N LEU A 47 13.40 -6.16 -6.22
CA LEU A 47 13.13 -7.58 -6.46
C LEU A 47 11.78 -7.82 -7.14
N ALA A 48 10.89 -6.83 -7.19
CA ALA A 48 9.55 -7.00 -7.73
C ALA A 48 9.58 -7.28 -9.24
N PRO A 49 8.66 -8.13 -9.74
CA PRO A 49 8.44 -8.30 -11.18
C PRO A 49 8.23 -6.98 -11.93
N ASN A 50 8.67 -6.94 -13.18
CA ASN A 50 8.67 -5.70 -13.97
C ASN A 50 7.25 -5.15 -14.21
N ASP A 51 6.25 -6.02 -14.40
CA ASP A 51 4.84 -5.65 -14.57
C ASP A 51 4.27 -4.94 -13.34
N ILE A 52 4.62 -5.40 -12.13
CA ILE A 52 4.26 -4.73 -10.87
C ILE A 52 4.87 -3.34 -10.82
N MET A 53 6.16 -3.21 -11.14
CA MET A 53 6.87 -1.93 -11.13
C MET A 53 6.32 -0.94 -12.17
N VAL A 54 6.03 -1.40 -13.38
CA VAL A 54 5.41 -0.58 -14.43
C VAL A 54 4.01 -0.14 -14.00
N GLY A 55 3.22 -1.05 -13.40
CA GLY A 55 1.89 -0.75 -12.85
C GLY A 55 1.94 0.32 -11.77
N ARG A 56 2.80 0.15 -10.76
CA ARG A 56 3.06 1.12 -9.68
C ARG A 56 3.44 2.49 -10.25
N ASN A 57 4.41 2.54 -11.16
CA ASN A 57 4.87 3.78 -11.75
C ASN A 57 3.77 4.53 -12.53
N ARG A 58 2.88 3.80 -13.22
CA ARG A 58 1.73 4.42 -13.89
C ARG A 58 0.74 5.02 -12.88
N ARG A 59 0.43 4.31 -11.79
CA ARG A 59 -0.46 4.81 -10.72
C ARG A 59 0.10 6.05 -10.06
N ILE A 60 1.38 6.06 -9.67
CA ILE A 60 2.05 7.20 -9.04
C ILE A 60 2.07 8.41 -9.97
N LYS A 61 2.44 8.24 -11.26
CA LYS A 61 2.41 9.33 -12.25
C LYS A 61 1.02 9.93 -12.42
N ARG A 62 -0.02 9.09 -12.49
CA ARG A 62 -1.41 9.53 -12.54
C ARG A 62 -1.81 10.31 -11.29
N ALA A 63 -1.46 9.82 -10.11
CA ALA A 63 -1.78 10.49 -8.86
C ALA A 63 -1.10 11.86 -8.75
N MET A 64 0.16 11.97 -9.17
CA MET A 64 0.87 13.25 -9.24
C MET A 64 0.18 14.23 -10.20
N ASP A 65 -0.22 13.78 -11.38
CA ASP A 65 -0.94 14.61 -12.35
C ASP A 65 -2.30 15.10 -11.82
N LEU A 66 -3.09 14.20 -11.22
CA LEU A 66 -4.38 14.55 -10.59
C LEU A 66 -4.21 15.52 -9.42
N SER A 67 -3.22 15.30 -8.57
CA SER A 67 -2.89 16.17 -7.43
C SER A 67 -2.45 17.56 -7.88
N PHE A 68 -1.63 17.63 -8.92
CA PHE A 68 -1.21 18.89 -9.54
C PHE A 68 -2.41 19.66 -10.10
N LYS A 69 -3.30 18.96 -10.82
CA LYS A 69 -4.51 19.54 -11.43
C LYS A 69 -5.63 19.85 -10.44
N LYS A 70 -5.53 19.38 -9.19
CA LYS A 70 -6.60 19.44 -8.18
C LYS A 70 -7.90 18.80 -8.66
N LYS A 71 -7.80 17.60 -9.23
CA LYS A 71 -8.93 16.84 -9.79
C LYS A 71 -8.96 15.42 -9.24
N ASN A 72 -10.15 14.83 -9.27
CA ASN A 72 -10.37 13.44 -8.84
C ASN A 72 -10.48 12.52 -10.05
N LEU A 73 -9.96 11.29 -9.92
CA LEU A 73 -10.04 10.27 -10.94
C LEU A 73 -11.49 9.93 -11.30
N ALA A 74 -12.38 9.89 -10.31
CA ALA A 74 -13.80 9.61 -10.50
C ALA A 74 -14.51 10.60 -11.43
N THR A 75 -13.98 11.83 -11.57
CA THR A 75 -14.54 12.84 -12.48
C THR A 75 -14.28 12.51 -13.95
N TYR A 76 -13.19 11.81 -14.26
CA TYR A 76 -12.77 11.51 -15.62
C TYR A 76 -13.00 10.06 -16.02
N ALA A 77 -12.81 9.14 -15.06
CA ALA A 77 -12.86 7.70 -15.27
C ALA A 77 -13.52 7.03 -14.06
N PRO A 78 -14.85 7.11 -13.93
CA PRO A 78 -15.58 6.57 -12.78
C PRO A 78 -15.40 5.06 -12.61
N GLU A 79 -15.42 4.30 -13.71
CA GLU A 79 -15.18 2.85 -13.69
C GLU A 79 -13.78 2.50 -13.18
N LEU A 80 -12.78 3.31 -13.56
CA LEU A 80 -11.40 3.11 -13.12
C LEU A 80 -11.20 3.49 -11.66
N ALA A 81 -11.90 4.52 -11.18
CA ALA A 81 -11.91 4.89 -9.77
C ALA A 81 -12.55 3.79 -8.91
N LYS A 82 -13.67 3.21 -9.38
CA LYS A 82 -14.31 2.06 -8.72
C LYS A 82 -13.39 0.84 -8.67
N ALA A 83 -12.75 0.50 -9.79
CA ALA A 83 -11.76 -0.57 -9.83
C ALA A 83 -10.58 -0.31 -8.88
N ALA A 84 -10.11 0.93 -8.77
CA ALA A 84 -9.06 1.30 -7.82
C ALA A 84 -9.52 1.16 -6.35
N GLU A 85 -10.77 1.47 -6.04
CA GLU A 85 -11.34 1.26 -4.70
C GLU A 85 -11.37 -0.23 -4.33
N ASP A 86 -11.84 -1.08 -5.25
CA ASP A 86 -11.90 -2.53 -5.07
C ASP A 86 -10.50 -3.15 -4.92
N GLN A 87 -9.50 -2.58 -5.61
CA GLN A 87 -8.12 -3.06 -5.65
C GLN A 87 -7.20 -2.37 -4.62
N ALA A 88 -7.72 -1.46 -3.80
CA ALA A 88 -6.91 -0.61 -2.90
C ALA A 88 -5.99 -1.43 -1.98
N TYR A 89 -6.40 -2.63 -1.60
CA TYR A 89 -5.66 -3.55 -0.70
C TYR A 89 -5.12 -4.79 -1.41
N GLN A 90 -4.87 -4.72 -2.72
CA GLN A 90 -4.10 -5.76 -3.41
C GLN A 90 -2.62 -5.61 -3.09
N PHE A 91 -2.18 -6.36 -2.09
CA PHE A 91 -0.79 -6.37 -1.64
C PHE A 91 0.07 -7.20 -2.59
N GLN A 92 1.04 -6.54 -3.25
CA GLN A 92 1.97 -7.12 -4.22
C GLN A 92 3.39 -7.25 -3.66
N ILE A 93 3.80 -6.33 -2.77
CA ILE A 93 5.17 -6.30 -2.22
C ILE A 93 5.23 -6.50 -0.70
N SER A 94 4.12 -6.37 0.01
CA SER A 94 4.08 -6.43 1.49
C SER A 94 4.67 -7.72 2.06
N GLU A 95 4.43 -8.86 1.42
CA GLU A 95 4.99 -10.15 1.84
C GLU A 95 6.52 -10.14 1.72
N THR A 96 7.05 -9.66 0.60
CA THR A 96 8.51 -9.55 0.38
C THR A 96 9.15 -8.57 1.36
N VAL A 97 8.49 -7.44 1.63
CA VAL A 97 8.93 -6.48 2.65
C VAL A 97 9.04 -7.14 4.02
N GLN A 98 8.05 -7.96 4.42
CA GLN A 98 8.09 -8.66 5.69
C GLN A 98 9.25 -9.67 5.74
N LYS A 99 9.47 -10.45 4.67
CA LYS A 99 10.60 -11.39 4.60
C LYS A 99 11.96 -10.69 4.74
N ILE A 100 12.11 -9.51 4.15
CA ILE A 100 13.33 -8.72 4.26
C ILE A 100 13.52 -8.20 5.69
N ARG A 101 12.45 -7.73 6.34
CA ARG A 101 12.48 -7.33 7.75
C ARG A 101 12.88 -8.48 8.67
N ASP A 102 12.24 -9.63 8.52
CA ASP A 102 12.51 -10.81 9.35
C ASP A 102 13.98 -11.26 9.20
N ARG A 103 14.51 -11.25 7.97
CA ARG A 103 15.93 -11.52 7.67
C ARG A 103 16.86 -10.51 8.35
N ASP A 104 16.53 -9.23 8.30
CA ASP A 104 17.38 -8.17 8.86
C ASP A 104 17.37 -8.22 10.40
N GLU A 105 16.22 -8.50 11.00
CA GLU A 105 16.08 -8.77 12.43
C GLU A 105 16.89 -10.01 12.85
N GLU A 106 16.83 -11.10 12.09
CA GLU A 106 17.66 -12.29 12.33
C GLU A 106 19.15 -11.94 12.32
N ARG A 107 19.61 -11.20 11.30
CA ARG A 107 21.01 -10.76 11.20
C ARG A 107 21.42 -9.88 12.36
N GLU A 108 20.56 -8.98 12.81
CA GLU A 108 20.84 -8.11 13.94
C GLU A 108 20.94 -8.90 15.25
N LEU A 109 20.05 -9.87 15.47
CA LEU A 109 20.06 -10.75 16.64
C LEU A 109 21.33 -11.62 16.69
N LEU A 110 21.75 -12.17 15.54
CA LEU A 110 22.99 -12.93 15.44
C LEU A 110 24.23 -12.05 15.66
N HIS A 111 24.21 -10.80 15.15
CA HIS A 111 25.31 -9.86 15.32
C HIS A 111 25.45 -9.36 16.77
N LYS A 112 24.34 -9.23 17.50
CA LYS A 112 24.31 -8.87 18.93
C LYS A 112 24.69 -10.02 19.87
N GLY A 113 25.18 -11.15 19.38
CA GLY A 113 25.50 -12.32 20.19
C GLY A 113 26.54 -12.07 21.29
N TRP A 114 26.08 -12.19 22.55
CA TRP A 114 26.79 -12.12 23.86
C TRP A 114 27.51 -10.82 24.21
#